data_AF-A0A965XL24-F1
#
_entry.id   AF-A0A965XL24-F1
#
_cell.length_a   1.000
_cell.length_b   1.000
_cell.length_c   1.000
_cell.angle_alpha   90.00
_cell.angle_beta   90.00
_cell.angle_gamma   90.00
#
_symmetry.space_group_name_H-M   'P 1'
#
loop_
_entity.id
_entity.type
_entity.pdbx_description
1 polymer ?
#
loop_
_entity_poly.entity_id
_entity_poly.type
_entity_poly.pdbx_seq_one_letter_code
_entity_poly.pdbx_strand_id
1 'polypeptide(L)' 'MDSQDPSALLVDVEAAISTILKGGQSYKIGSRSLTRADLGTLIKLRNELLMQVQAGGGQLLANTSVAFFEGR' A
#
# COMPACT_ATOMS: atom_id res chain seq x y z
N MET A 1 11.87 -10.04 -15.65
CA MET A 1 10.76 -9.06 -15.64
C MET A 1 10.20 -9.10 -14.24
N ASP A 2 10.93 -8.55 -13.28
CA ASP A 2 10.49 -8.41 -11.89
C ASP A 2 9.77 -7.07 -11.78
N SER A 3 8.67 -6.96 -12.51
CA SER A 3 7.76 -5.83 -12.36
C SER A 3 7.18 -5.92 -10.96
N GLN A 4 7.40 -4.90 -10.14
CA GLN A 4 6.84 -4.79 -8.80
C GLN A 4 5.31 -4.81 -8.88
N ASP A 5 4.70 -5.99 -8.88
CA ASP A 5 3.26 -6.12 -8.79
C ASP A 5 2.85 -5.64 -7.38
N PRO A 6 2.06 -4.57 -7.26
CA PRO A 6 1.69 -3.99 -5.97
C PRO A 6 0.97 -5.02 -5.09
N SER A 7 0.27 -5.97 -5.71
CA SER A 7 -0.39 -7.10 -5.04
C SER A 7 0.60 -8.07 -4.39
N ALA A 8 1.72 -8.40 -5.05
CA ALA A 8 2.73 -9.30 -4.50
C ALA A 8 3.45 -8.67 -3.29
N LEU A 9 3.78 -7.39 -3.39
CA LEU A 9 4.34 -6.61 -2.28
C LEU A 9 3.40 -6.51 -1.07
N LEU A 10 2.09 -6.47 -1.32
CA LEU A 10 1.08 -6.41 -0.27
C LEU A 10 1.08 -7.69 0.57
N VAL A 11 1.20 -8.84 -0.08
CA VAL A 11 1.27 -10.16 0.58
C VAL A 11 2.51 -10.25 1.48
N ASP A 12 3.67 -9.80 0.99
CA ASP A 12 4.92 -9.81 1.76
C ASP A 12 4.84 -8.88 2.99
N VAL A 13 4.21 -7.71 2.83
CA VAL A 13 3.98 -6.76 3.92
C VAL A 13 3.01 -7.33 4.96
N GLU A 14 1.93 -8.00 4.56
CA GLU A 14 0.99 -8.63 5.49
C GLU A 14 1.63 -9.81 6.24
N ALA A 15 2.46 -10.61 5.56
CA ALA A 15 3.24 -11.67 6.19
C ALA A 15 4.19 -11.11 7.26
N ALA A 16 4.91 -10.02 6.94
CA ALA A 16 5.80 -9.35 7.88
C ALA A 16 5.06 -8.83 9.12
N ILE A 17 3.91 -8.18 8.94
CA ILE A 17 3.06 -7.69 10.04
C ILE A 17 2.60 -8.86 10.91
N SER A 18 2.14 -9.97 10.30
CA SER A 18 1.69 -11.16 11.02
C SER A 18 2.80 -11.77 11.89
N THR A 19 4.02 -11.88 11.35
CA THR A 19 5.17 -12.40 12.10
C THR A 19 5.55 -11.50 13.27
N ILE A 20 5.53 -10.18 13.08
CA ILE A 20 5.83 -9.23 14.16
C ILE A 20 4.75 -9.27 15.26
N LEU A 21 3.47 -9.35 14.88
CA LEU A 21 2.34 -9.44 15.82
C LEU A 21 2.38 -10.74 16.64
N LYS A 22 2.82 -11.86 16.06
CA LYS A 22 3.00 -13.14 16.76
C LYS A 22 4.19 -13.16 17.74
N GLY A 23 4.93 -12.04 17.86
CA GLY A 23 6.08 -11.93 18.75
C GLY A 23 7.45 -12.03 18.06
N GLY A 24 7.49 -12.06 16.73
CA GLY A 24 8.74 -11.97 15.98
C GLY A 24 9.39 -10.59 16.15
N GLN A 25 10.68 -10.56 16.50
CA GLN A 25 11.42 -9.31 16.69
C GLN A 25 11.79 -8.64 15.36
N SER A 26 12.00 -9.44 14.31
CA SER A 26 12.39 -8.96 12.98
C SER A 26 11.96 -9.91 11.85
N TYR A 27 11.72 -9.35 10.65
CA TYR A 27 11.35 -10.07 9.44
C TYR A 27 12.14 -9.53 8.23
N LYS A 28 12.55 -10.39 7.29
CA LYS A 28 13.30 -9.99 6.09
C LYS A 28 12.43 -10.05 4.84
N ILE A 29 12.37 -8.95 4.10
CA ILE A 29 11.75 -8.86 2.77
C ILE A 29 12.86 -8.53 1.77
N GLY A 30 13.26 -9.51 0.96
CA GLY A 30 14.41 -9.37 0.05
C GLY A 30 15.69 -8.98 0.80
N SER A 31 16.29 -7.85 0.43
CA SER A 31 17.49 -7.29 1.07
C SER A 31 17.20 -6.42 2.31
N ARG A 32 15.93 -6.10 2.59
CA ARG A 32 15.52 -5.22 3.68
C ARG A 32 15.16 -6.04 4.91
N SER A 33 15.72 -5.68 6.07
CA SER A 33 15.33 -6.24 7.36
C SER A 33 14.40 -5.25 8.06
N LEU A 34 13.23 -5.70 8.49
CA LEU A 34 12.26 -4.90 9.25
C LEU A 34 12.18 -5.40 10.69
N THR A 35 12.03 -4.47 11.62
CA THR A 35 11.93 -4.78 13.06
C THR A 35 10.56 -4.41 13.61
N ARG A 36 10.25 -4.86 14.82
CA ARG A 36 9.00 -4.49 15.51
C ARG A 36 8.80 -2.98 15.67
N ALA A 37 9.87 -2.21 15.82
CA ALA A 37 9.79 -0.74 15.91
C ALA A 37 9.26 -0.10 14.62
N ASP A 38 9.42 -0.78 13.48
CA ASP A 38 9.00 -0.31 12.15
C ASP A 38 7.55 -0.69 11.79
N LEU A 39 6.79 -1.30 12.72
CA LEU A 39 5.41 -1.75 12.48
C LEU A 39 4.49 -0.61 12.00
N GLY A 40 4.65 0.60 12.56
CA GLY A 40 3.88 1.78 12.13
C GLY A 40 4.15 2.16 10.67
N THR A 41 5.39 1.98 10.21
CA THR A 41 5.79 2.22 8.82
C THR A 41 5.23 1.15 7.89
N LEU A 42 5.22 -0.11 8.31
CA LEU A 42 4.59 -1.23 7.58
C LEU A 42 3.09 -1.03 7.35
N ILE A 43 2.36 -0.60 8.38
CA ILE A 43 0.92 -0.35 8.28
C ILE A 43 0.62 0.79 7.29
N LYS A 44 1.43 1.86 7.31
CA LYS A 44 1.32 2.96 6.34
C LYS A 44 1.53 2.47 4.91
N LEU A 45 2.58 1.67 4.69
CA LEU A 45 2.94 1.15 3.38
C LEU A 45 1.88 0.17 2.84
N ARG A 46 1.30 -0.66 3.72
CA ARG A 46 0.14 -1.50 3.39
C ARG A 46 -1.05 -0.67 2.91
N ASN A 47 -1.41 0.38 3.65
CA ASN A 47 -2.54 1.23 3.29
C ASN A 47 -2.31 1.95 1.96
N GLU A 48 -1.09 2.40 1.71
CA GLU A 48 -0.72 3.04 0.46
C GLU A 48 -0.77 2.07 -0.74
N LEU A 49 -0.30 0.84 -0.58
CA LEU A 49 -0.42 -0.21 -1.60
C LEU A 49 -1.88 -0.60 -1.85
N LEU A 50 -2.70 -0.74 -0.80
CA LEU A 50 -4.14 -0.98 -0.93
C LEU A 50 -4.81 0.15 -1.70
N MET A 51 -4.46 1.41 -1.38
CA MET A 51 -4.96 2.57 -2.11
C MET A 51 -4.54 2.54 -3.58
N GLN A 52 -3.30 2.19 -3.91
CA GLN A 52 -2.86 2.11 -5.31
C GLN A 52 -3.58 1.01 -6.08
N VAL A 53 -3.78 -0.16 -5.47
CA VAL A 53 -4.54 -1.27 -6.07
C VAL A 53 -6.00 -0.86 -6.30
N GLN A 54 -6.62 -0.14 -5.36
CA GLN A 54 -8.01 0.34 -5.48
C GLN A 54 -8.14 1.54 -6.44
N ALA A 55 -7.16 2.46 -6.44
CA ALA A 55 -7.13 3.64 -7.31
C ALA A 55 -6.87 3.29 -8.78
N GLY A 56 -6.23 2.14 -9.05
CA GLY A 56 -6.16 1.55 -10.39
C GLY A 56 -7.52 1.21 -11.01
N GLY A 57 -8.60 1.24 -10.21
CA GLY A 57 -9.99 1.02 -10.61
C GLY A 57 -10.83 2.30 -10.76
N GLY A 58 -10.31 3.35 -11.42
CA GLY A 58 -11.15 4.28 -12.19
C GLY A 58 -12.27 5.07 -11.48
N GLN A 59 -12.10 5.52 -10.23
CA GLN A 59 -13.20 6.23 -9.52
C GLN A 59 -12.81 7.54 -8.83
N LEU A 60 -11.55 8.00 -8.92
CA LEU A 60 -11.15 9.29 -8.32
C LEU A 60 -11.87 10.51 -8.91
N LEU A 61 -12.51 10.36 -10.09
CA LEU A 61 -13.28 11.41 -10.76
C LEU A 61 -14.73 11.01 -11.05
N ALA A 62 -15.21 9.85 -10.57
CA ALA A 62 -16.51 9.33 -10.95
C ALA A 62 -17.69 10.24 -10.55
N ASN A 63 -17.49 11.12 -9.56
CA ASN A 63 -18.50 12.05 -9.05
C ASN A 63 -18.09 13.53 -9.19
N THR A 64 -17.05 13.85 -9.97
CA THR A 64 -16.58 15.23 -10.13
C THR A 64 -17.20 15.83 -11.37
N SER A 65 -18.29 16.58 -11.21
CA SER A 65 -18.88 17.38 -12.28
C SER A 65 -18.16 18.72 -12.41
N VAL A 66 -17.54 18.98 -13.56
CA VAL A 66 -16.97 20.29 -13.91
C VAL A 66 -18.04 21.09 -14.64
N ALA A 67 -18.52 22.19 -14.05
CA ALA A 67 -19.38 23.14 -14.73
C ALA A 67 -18.52 24.20 -15.44
N PHE A 68 -18.72 24.34 -16.75
CA PHE A 68 -18.09 25.38 -17.56
C PHE A 68 -19.02 26.59 -17.62
N PHE A 69 -18.59 27.74 -17.09
CA PHE A 69 -19.34 28.99 -17.19
C PHE A 69 -18.62 29.90 -18.19
N GLU A 70 -19.10 29.89 -19.43
CA GLU A 70 -18.70 30.89 -20.41
C GLU A 70 -19.53 32.15 -20.17
N GLY A 71 -18.91 33.18 -19.59
CA GLY A 71 -19.59 34.41 -19.21
C GLY A 71 -20.07 35.20 -20.42
N ARG A 72 -21.32 35.69 -20.35
CA ARG A 72 -21.83 36.88 -21.03
C ARG A 72 -22.85 37.57 -20.16
#